data_AF-A0A973A2A8-F1
#
_entry.id   AF-A0A973A2A8-F1
#
_cell.length_a   1.000
_cell.length_b   1.000
_cell.length_c   1.000
_cell.angle_alpha   90.00
_cell.angle_beta   90.00
_cell.angle_gamma   90.00
#
_symmetry.space_group_name_H-M   'P 1'
#
loop_
_entity.id
_entity.type
_entity.pdbx_description
1 polymer ?
#
loop_
_entity_poly.entity_id
_entity_poly.type
_entity_poly.pdbx_seq_one_letter_code
_entity_poly.pdbx_strand_id
1 'polypeptide(L)'
;PQNPYEDPMGWSTGYGIPKGEKRPWGNGDGRFIYPPEAAAQAPSDGPILAGPVDSVRWEMLRDGIEDYEYLSILKRLIHARKETMTLDQIRQYSALINVPDDITTDMTHFTKDPAPIEAHRDKVARAIEALGRDL
;
A
#
# COMPACT_ATOMS: atom_id res chain seq x y z
N PRO A 1 -26.77 -2.97 12.58
CA PRO A 1 -25.37 -2.81 12.11
C PRO A 1 -25.34 -1.72 11.04
N GLN A 2 -24.23 -0.97 10.90
CA GLN A 2 -24.10 0.02 9.81
C GLN A 2 -23.88 -0.71 8.48
N ASN A 3 -24.61 -0.32 7.42
CA ASN A 3 -24.33 -0.77 6.06
C ASN A 3 -23.22 0.12 5.46
N PRO A 4 -21.99 -0.40 5.24
CA PRO A 4 -20.85 0.40 4.80
C PRO A 4 -20.95 0.91 3.36
N TYR A 5 -21.89 0.39 2.56
CA TYR A 5 -22.14 0.82 1.18
C TYR A 5 -23.09 2.00 1.09
N GLU A 6 -23.97 2.16 2.08
CA GLU A 6 -24.92 3.28 2.18
C GLU A 6 -24.42 4.39 3.11
N ASP A 7 -23.76 4.01 4.21
CA ASP A 7 -23.12 4.92 5.15
C ASP A 7 -21.62 4.58 5.24
N PRO A 8 -20.77 5.28 4.45
CA PRO A 8 -19.34 5.01 4.44
C PRO A 8 -18.61 5.61 5.65
N MET A 9 -19.28 6.37 6.52
CA MET A 9 -18.62 7.09 7.61
C MET A 9 -18.03 6.13 8.65
N GLY A 10 -16.75 6.29 8.96
CA GLY A 10 -16.16 5.74 10.18
C GLY A 10 -16.71 6.49 11.39
N TRP A 11 -17.54 5.83 12.19
CA TRP A 11 -18.09 6.40 13.42
C TRP A 11 -17.27 5.99 14.63
N SER A 12 -16.78 6.98 15.38
CA SER A 12 -16.10 6.75 16.65
C SER A 12 -17.09 6.75 17.83
N THR A 13 -16.94 5.78 18.73
CA THR A 13 -17.58 5.74 20.05
C THR A 13 -16.49 5.46 21.09
N GLY A 14 -16.44 6.20 22.20
CA GLY A 14 -15.34 6.13 23.17
C GLY A 14 -14.38 7.33 23.10
N TYR A 15 -13.15 7.22 23.61
CA TYR A 15 -12.15 8.32 23.61
C TYR A 15 -12.66 9.67 24.16
N GLY A 16 -13.51 9.63 25.20
CA GLY A 16 -14.13 10.83 25.79
C GLY A 16 -15.42 11.29 25.10
N ILE A 17 -15.92 10.57 24.09
CA ILE A 17 -17.24 10.79 23.51
C ILE A 17 -18.30 10.30 24.52
N PRO A 18 -19.32 11.13 24.86
CA PRO A 18 -20.37 10.74 25.77
C PRO A 18 -21.08 9.46 25.34
N LYS A 19 -21.54 8.67 26.32
CA LYS A 19 -22.22 7.41 26.05
C LYS A 19 -23.50 7.66 25.25
N GLY A 20 -23.63 6.98 24.11
CA GLY A 20 -24.77 7.13 23.20
C GLY A 20 -24.52 8.10 22.05
N GLU A 21 -23.43 8.87 22.09
CA GLU A 21 -23.01 9.73 20.99
C GLU A 21 -22.00 9.01 20.07
N LYS A 22 -21.95 9.47 18.82
CA LYS A 22 -20.94 9.07 17.84
C LYS A 22 -20.37 10.32 17.19
N ARG A 23 -19.08 10.31 16.88
CA ARG A 23 -18.43 11.39 16.11
C ARG A 23 -17.92 10.86 14.77
N PRO A 24 -17.98 11.66 13.69
CA PRO A 24 -17.41 11.26 12.41
C PRO A 24 -15.87 11.30 12.49
N TRP A 25 -15.21 10.24 12.02
CA TRP A 25 -13.77 10.25 11.77
C TRP A 25 -13.46 10.55 10.31
N GLY A 26 -14.09 9.82 9.40
CA GLY A 26 -13.90 9.98 7.97
C GLY A 26 -14.49 8.82 7.19
N ASN A 27 -14.81 9.06 5.92
CA ASN A 27 -15.36 8.01 5.07
C ASN A 27 -14.33 6.92 4.81
N GLY A 28 -14.72 5.66 5.07
CA GLY A 28 -13.86 4.49 4.91
C GLY A 28 -12.75 4.34 5.97
N ASP A 29 -12.68 5.24 6.95
CA ASP A 29 -11.70 5.18 8.03
C ASP A 29 -11.85 3.87 8.83
N GLY A 30 -10.73 3.18 9.07
CA GLY A 30 -10.70 1.87 9.71
C GLY A 30 -11.16 0.68 8.84
N ARG A 31 -11.42 0.88 7.54
CA ARG A 31 -11.85 -0.20 6.63
C ARG A 31 -10.95 -0.26 5.40
N PHE A 32 -10.27 -1.38 5.15
CA PHE A 32 -9.62 -1.64 3.85
C PHE A 32 -10.39 -2.64 2.99
N ILE A 33 -11.21 -3.46 3.63
CA ILE A 33 -12.05 -4.46 2.98
C ILE A 33 -13.50 -4.27 3.44
N TYR A 34 -14.44 -4.72 2.62
CA TYR A 34 -15.87 -4.60 2.86
C TYR A 34 -16.51 -5.99 2.95
N PRO A 35 -17.60 -6.16 3.72
CA PRO A 35 -18.37 -7.40 3.68
C PRO A 35 -18.94 -7.63 2.28
N PRO A 36 -19.29 -8.87 1.88
CA PRO A 36 -20.10 -9.09 0.69
C PRO A 36 -21.32 -8.16 0.67
N GLU A 37 -21.69 -7.60 -0.47
CA GLU A 37 -22.84 -6.68 -0.57
C GLU A 37 -24.13 -7.29 -0.02
N ALA A 38 -24.38 -8.58 -0.31
CA ALA A 38 -25.51 -9.33 0.24
C ALA A 38 -25.50 -9.39 1.78
N ALA A 39 -24.32 -9.37 2.41
CA ALA A 39 -24.18 -9.38 3.87
C ALA A 39 -24.37 -7.99 4.49
N ALA A 40 -24.30 -6.94 3.69
CA ALA A 40 -24.51 -5.58 4.14
C ALA A 40 -26.00 -5.15 4.10
N GLN A 41 -26.81 -5.79 3.26
CA GLN A 41 -28.22 -5.45 3.01
C GLN A 41 -29.22 -6.24 3.89
N ALA A 42 -28.98 -6.34 5.20
CA ALA A 42 -29.77 -7.17 6.14
C ALA A 42 -31.32 -7.19 5.90
N PRO A 43 -32.03 -8.31 6.14
CA PRO A 43 -31.58 -9.65 6.56
C PRO A 43 -31.49 -10.66 5.40
N SER A 44 -30.62 -11.67 5.55
CA SER A 44 -30.56 -12.85 4.67
C SER A 44 -31.19 -14.08 5.34
N ASP A 45 -31.77 -14.99 4.54
CA ASP A 45 -32.41 -16.23 5.03
C ASP A 45 -31.41 -17.33 5.44
N GLY A 46 -30.11 -17.04 5.42
CA GLY A 46 -29.05 -18.00 5.71
C GLY A 46 -27.65 -17.38 5.71
N PRO A 47 -26.61 -18.16 6.04
CA PRO A 47 -25.23 -17.69 6.03
C PRO A 47 -24.77 -17.31 4.62
N ILE A 48 -24.00 -16.23 4.53
CA ILE A 48 -23.42 -15.75 3.27
C ILE A 48 -21.96 -16.21 3.23
N LEU A 49 -21.64 -17.09 2.28
CA LEU A 49 -20.32 -17.72 2.13
C LEU A 49 -19.40 -17.01 1.11
N ALA A 50 -19.72 -15.77 0.76
CA ALA A 50 -18.88 -14.95 -0.11
C ALA A 50 -17.70 -14.34 0.66
N GLY A 51 -16.56 -14.20 -0.02
CA GLY A 51 -15.39 -13.51 0.51
C GLY A 51 -15.61 -12.00 0.62
N PRO A 52 -14.74 -11.27 1.35
CA PRO A 52 -14.80 -9.83 1.42
C PRO A 52 -14.61 -9.19 0.04
N VAL A 53 -15.09 -7.95 -0.10
CA VAL A 53 -14.89 -7.12 -1.28
C VAL A 53 -13.70 -6.19 -1.02
N ASP A 54 -12.71 -6.24 -1.91
CA ASP A 54 -11.54 -5.38 -1.84
C ASP A 54 -11.90 -3.93 -2.16
N SER A 55 -11.16 -2.99 -1.55
CA SER A 55 -11.27 -1.57 -1.88
C SER A 55 -10.08 -1.11 -2.71
N VAL A 56 -10.25 -0.01 -3.45
CA VAL A 56 -9.12 0.63 -4.16
C VAL A 56 -7.97 0.94 -3.20
N ARG A 57 -8.26 1.37 -1.96
CA ARG A 57 -7.22 1.66 -0.96
C ARG A 57 -6.45 0.40 -0.52
N TRP A 58 -7.10 -0.75 -0.51
CA TRP A 58 -6.45 -2.03 -0.24
C TRP A 58 -5.52 -2.43 -1.38
N GLU A 59 -5.98 -2.30 -2.62
CA GLU A 59 -5.18 -2.60 -3.80
C GLU A 59 -3.96 -1.66 -3.90
N MET A 60 -4.12 -0.36 -3.63
CA MET A 60 -3.01 0.59 -3.59
C MET A 60 -2.01 0.30 -2.46
N LEU A 61 -2.48 -0.15 -1.30
CA LEU A 61 -1.61 -0.58 -0.22
C LEU A 61 -0.80 -1.83 -0.62
N ARG A 62 -1.44 -2.79 -1.30
CA ARG A 62 -0.78 -4.00 -1.80
C ARG A 62 0.30 -3.65 -2.82
N ASP A 63 -0.03 -2.81 -3.81
CA ASP A 63 0.92 -2.35 -4.82
C ASP A 63 2.14 -1.63 -4.18
N GLY A 64 1.91 -0.79 -3.17
CA GLY A 64 2.98 -0.15 -2.41
C GLY A 64 3.85 -1.11 -1.59
N ILE A 65 3.27 -2.20 -1.05
CA ILE A 65 4.03 -3.26 -0.36
C ILE A 65 4.90 -4.05 -1.35
N GLU A 66 4.38 -4.32 -2.54
CA GLU A 66 5.13 -4.99 -3.61
C GLU A 66 6.33 -4.14 -4.07
N ASP A 67 6.16 -2.82 -4.18
CA ASP A 67 7.26 -1.88 -4.44
C ASP A 67 8.31 -1.86 -3.33
N TYR A 68 7.87 -1.87 -2.06
CA TYR A 68 8.78 -1.96 -0.93
C TYR A 68 9.62 -3.25 -0.96
N GLU A 69 9.00 -4.38 -1.33
CA GLU A 69 9.70 -5.65 -1.53
C GLU A 69 10.79 -5.54 -2.60
N TYR A 70 10.54 -4.82 -3.71
CA TYR A 70 11.55 -4.57 -4.73
C TYR A 70 12.75 -3.79 -4.17
N LEU A 71 12.50 -2.70 -3.43
CA LEU A 71 13.57 -1.94 -2.77
C LEU A 71 14.37 -2.81 -1.78
N SER A 72 13.69 -3.69 -1.05
CA SER A 72 14.31 -4.64 -0.11
C SER A 72 15.16 -5.70 -0.82
N ILE A 73 14.69 -6.25 -1.95
CA ILE A 73 15.46 -7.17 -2.79
C ILE A 73 16.72 -6.47 -3.32
N LEU A 74 16.59 -5.28 -3.90
CA LEU A 74 17.72 -4.52 -4.45
C LEU A 74 18.76 -4.23 -3.37
N LYS A 75 18.33 -3.79 -2.18
CA LYS A 75 19.23 -3.54 -1.03
C LYS A 75 20.03 -4.77 -0.63
N ARG A 76 19.40 -5.95 -0.61
CA ARG A 76 20.09 -7.23 -0.31
C ARG A 76 21.10 -7.60 -1.39
N LEU A 77 20.75 -7.44 -2.66
CA LEU A 77 21.63 -7.73 -3.80
C LEU A 77 22.86 -6.82 -3.83
N ILE A 78 22.68 -5.51 -3.59
CA ILE A 78 23.80 -4.56 -3.49
C ILE A 78 24.75 -4.98 -2.38
N HIS A 79 24.22 -5.39 -1.22
CA HIS A 79 25.05 -5.88 -0.11
C HIS A 79 25.81 -7.15 -0.49
N ALA A 80 25.15 -8.14 -1.09
CA ALA A 80 25.75 -9.40 -1.48
C ALA A 80 26.83 -9.27 -2.56
N ARG A 81 26.71 -8.31 -3.47
CA ARG A 81 27.64 -8.09 -4.59
C ARG A 81 28.62 -6.94 -4.40
N LYS A 82 28.71 -6.39 -3.18
CA LYS A 82 29.50 -5.19 -2.91
C LYS A 82 30.97 -5.33 -3.36
N GLU A 83 31.58 -6.50 -3.14
CA GLU A 83 32.98 -6.76 -3.47
C GLU A 83 33.25 -6.96 -4.97
N THR A 84 32.21 -7.20 -5.77
CA THR A 84 32.33 -7.43 -7.22
C THR A 84 31.94 -6.20 -8.06
N MET A 85 31.47 -5.13 -7.41
CA MET A 85 31.04 -3.89 -8.04
C MET A 85 32.06 -2.77 -7.84
N THR A 86 32.12 -1.84 -8.80
CA THR A 86 32.86 -0.59 -8.62
C THR A 86 32.12 0.35 -7.65
N LEU A 87 32.84 1.32 -7.09
CA LEU A 87 32.24 2.34 -6.23
C LEU A 87 31.12 3.12 -6.93
N ASP A 88 31.24 3.35 -8.25
CA ASP A 88 30.22 4.05 -9.03
C ASP A 88 28.98 3.19 -9.26
N GLN A 89 29.14 1.89 -9.51
CA GLN A 89 28.00 0.96 -9.58
C GLN A 89 27.25 0.89 -8.25
N ILE A 90 27.97 0.76 -7.12
CA ILE A 90 27.36 0.77 -5.79
C ILE A 90 26.57 2.07 -5.57
N ARG A 91 27.14 3.22 -5.94
CA ARG A 91 26.49 4.53 -5.82
C ARG A 91 25.22 4.59 -6.66
N GLN A 92 25.30 4.18 -7.93
CA GLN A 92 24.17 4.20 -8.86
C GLN A 92 23.01 3.33 -8.38
N TYR A 93 23.28 2.09 -7.96
CA TYR A 93 22.24 1.19 -7.46
C TYR A 93 21.70 1.63 -6.09
N SER A 94 22.55 2.12 -5.19
CA SER A 94 22.09 2.62 -3.89
C SER A 94 21.18 3.84 -4.02
N ALA A 95 21.37 4.67 -5.05
CA ALA A 95 20.48 5.80 -5.30
C ALA A 95 19.04 5.37 -5.60
N LEU A 96 18.85 4.20 -6.25
CA LEU A 96 17.54 3.65 -6.57
C LEU A 96 16.76 3.14 -5.35
N ILE A 97 17.40 2.97 -4.19
CA ILE A 97 16.70 2.57 -2.95
C ILE A 97 15.93 3.77 -2.36
N ASN A 98 16.33 5.00 -2.70
CA ASN A 98 15.66 6.20 -2.20
C ASN A 98 14.46 6.52 -3.10
N VAL A 99 13.30 6.69 -2.48
CA VAL A 99 12.09 7.13 -3.16
C VAL A 99 12.32 8.58 -3.62
N PRO A 100 12.14 8.90 -4.92
CA PRO A 100 12.40 10.25 -5.41
C PRO A 100 11.28 11.24 -5.04
N ASP A 101 11.64 12.52 -5.00
CA ASP A 101 10.74 13.63 -4.63
C ASP A 101 9.51 13.78 -5.54
N ASP A 102 9.58 13.29 -6.79
CA ASP A 102 8.45 13.26 -7.72
C ASP A 102 7.39 12.20 -7.36
N ILE A 103 7.71 11.27 -6.47
CA ILE A 103 6.76 10.34 -5.85
C ILE A 103 6.26 10.92 -4.52
N THR A 104 7.18 11.30 -3.64
CA THR A 104 6.83 11.82 -2.31
C THR A 104 7.96 12.65 -1.73
N THR A 105 7.62 13.78 -1.10
CA THR A 105 8.62 14.63 -0.42
C THR A 105 8.61 14.43 1.09
N ASP A 106 7.49 14.00 1.65
CA ASP A 106 7.34 13.69 3.08
C ASP A 106 6.14 12.75 3.32
N MET A 107 5.76 12.53 4.58
CA MET A 107 4.68 11.61 4.97
C MET A 107 3.26 12.12 4.67
N THR A 108 3.12 13.29 4.05
CA THR A 108 1.83 13.95 3.78
C THR A 108 1.71 14.54 2.36
N HIS A 109 2.82 14.67 1.63
CA HIS A 109 2.86 15.18 0.26
C HIS A 109 3.29 14.09 -0.73
N PHE A 110 2.30 13.56 -1.44
CA PHE A 110 2.45 12.45 -2.39
C PHE A 110 1.97 12.87 -3.80
N THR A 111 2.55 12.26 -4.82
CA THR A 111 2.08 12.40 -6.20
C THR A 111 0.67 11.83 -6.39
N LYS A 112 -0.06 12.40 -7.35
CA LYS A 112 -1.34 11.86 -7.86
C LYS A 112 -1.20 11.26 -9.26
N ASP A 113 -0.02 11.38 -9.85
CA ASP A 113 0.34 10.81 -11.14
C ASP A 113 1.02 9.45 -10.89
N PRO A 114 0.52 8.34 -11.44
CA PRO A 114 1.17 7.03 -11.30
C PRO A 114 2.49 6.92 -12.08
N ALA A 115 2.70 7.74 -13.11
CA ALA A 115 3.86 7.63 -14.01
C ALA A 115 5.24 7.63 -13.30
N PRO A 116 5.55 8.54 -12.34
CA PRO A 116 6.83 8.50 -11.62
C PRO A 116 7.02 7.21 -10.81
N ILE A 117 5.94 6.64 -10.25
CA ILE A 117 5.99 5.39 -9.47
C ILE A 117 6.34 4.22 -10.40
N GLU A 118 5.60 4.07 -11.50
CA GLU A 118 5.84 3.01 -12.49
C GLU A 118 7.24 3.09 -13.11
N ALA A 119 7.70 4.31 -13.44
CA ALA A 119 9.03 4.52 -13.99
C ALA A 119 10.14 4.19 -12.99
N HIS A 120 9.95 4.47 -11.69
CA HIS A 120 10.90 4.11 -10.65
C HIS A 120 10.90 2.59 -10.41
N ARG A 121 9.73 1.96 -10.38
CA ARG A 121 9.56 0.50 -10.29
C ARG A 121 10.32 -0.23 -11.39
N ASP A 122 10.19 0.18 -12.65
CA ASP A 122 10.94 -0.41 -13.78
C ASP A 122 12.46 -0.27 -13.62
N LYS A 123 12.95 0.89 -13.16
CA LYS A 123 14.39 1.09 -12.89
C LYS A 123 14.90 0.14 -11.80
N VAL A 124 14.15 -0.01 -10.72
CA VAL A 124 14.49 -0.92 -9.61
C VAL A 124 14.46 -2.37 -10.09
N ALA A 125 13.42 -2.77 -10.84
CA ALA A 125 13.30 -4.12 -11.40
C ALA A 125 14.49 -4.48 -12.29
N ARG A 126 14.87 -3.59 -13.23
CA ARG A 126 16.04 -3.79 -14.09
C ARG A 126 17.34 -3.91 -13.30
N ALA A 127 17.49 -3.13 -12.22
CA ALA A 127 18.64 -3.23 -11.33
C ALA A 127 18.68 -4.57 -10.58
N ILE A 128 17.52 -5.04 -10.10
CA ILE A 128 17.38 -6.37 -9.50
C ILE A 128 17.77 -7.44 -10.51
N GLU A 129 17.29 -7.40 -11.74
CA GLU A 129 17.67 -8.37 -12.77
C GLU A 129 19.16 -8.33 -13.09
N ALA A 130 19.75 -7.14 -13.23
CA ALA A 130 21.17 -6.97 -13.52
C ALA A 130 22.07 -7.54 -12.41
N LEU A 131 21.69 -7.36 -11.15
CA LEU A 131 22.38 -7.92 -9.99
C LEU A 131 21.93 -9.35 -9.64
N GLY A 132 20.82 -9.82 -10.20
CA GLY A 132 20.26 -11.14 -9.93
C GLY A 132 20.82 -12.21 -10.85
N ARG A 133 21.31 -11.84 -12.04
CA ARG A 133 21.96 -12.77 -12.97
C ARG A 133 23.17 -13.44 -12.31
N ASP A 134 23.24 -14.76 -12.41
CA ASP A 134 24.30 -15.62 -11.86
C ASP A 134 24.29 -15.79 -10.31
N LEU A 135 23.11 -15.70 -9.68
CA LEU A 135 22.85 -16.28 -8.34
C LEU A 135 22.41 -17.74 -8.45
#